data_AF-A0A9X3NJ05-F1
#
_entry.id   AF-A0A9X3NJ05-F1
#
_cell.length_a   1.000
_cell.length_b   1.000
_cell.length_c   1.000
_cell.angle_alpha   90.00
_cell.angle_beta   90.00
_cell.angle_gamma   90.00
#
_symmetry.space_group_name_H-M   'P 1'
#
loop_
_entity.id
_entity.type
_entity.pdbx_description
1 polymer ?
#
loop_
_entity_poly.entity_id
_entity_poly.type
_entity_poly.pdbx_seq_one_letter_code
_entity_poly.pdbx_strand_id
1 'polypeptide(L)'
;MRNRIGVLALAALLAGCGSDNKTDEPTPSATAAAEQAAGGHDLDGYSEGVKKFYGEPHAHEGEGGDVEAEYHQPPLPPETALGGPITLTGSNIGVRLVMKPTELSREGDFTVVEFEAENTGIANFEGAFRNAEITYDDGETKPVATREKADCSNGWDAEYLRIDTSAKVEGCLLFPRSGDASPERLQLALEDVPTEAGGIWDLR
;
A
#
# COMPACT_ATOMS: atom_id res chain seq x y z
N MET A 1 -51.24 9.59 -37.86
CA MET A 1 -51.72 10.69 -36.99
C MET A 1 -50.91 10.60 -35.69
N ARG A 2 -49.75 11.26 -35.56
CA ARG A 2 -49.51 12.65 -35.08
C ARG A 2 -50.15 12.95 -33.71
N ASN A 3 -49.34 12.97 -32.65
CA ASN A 3 -49.21 14.07 -31.66
C ASN A 3 -48.10 13.71 -30.63
N ARG A 4 -46.93 14.37 -30.68
CA ARG A 4 -46.48 15.61 -29.96
C ARG A 4 -46.17 15.33 -28.47
N ILE A 5 -44.90 15.28 -28.08
CA ILE A 5 -44.03 16.40 -27.63
C ILE A 5 -44.57 17.12 -26.39
N GLY A 6 -43.76 17.11 -25.32
CA GLY A 6 -43.68 18.18 -24.34
C GLY A 6 -43.10 17.70 -23.01
N VAL A 7 -42.33 18.45 -22.22
CA VAL A 7 -41.66 19.75 -22.31
C VAL A 7 -40.64 19.72 -21.15
N LEU A 8 -39.44 20.28 -21.38
CA LEU A 8 -38.43 20.60 -20.37
C LEU A 8 -38.99 21.42 -19.20
N ALA A 9 -38.60 21.08 -17.97
CA ALA A 9 -38.61 22.01 -16.84
C ALA A 9 -37.23 22.07 -16.21
N LEU A 10 -36.40 22.97 -16.73
CA LEU A 10 -35.23 23.50 -16.06
C LEU A 10 -35.70 24.68 -15.21
N ALA A 11 -35.52 24.62 -13.90
CA ALA A 11 -35.62 25.78 -13.01
C ALA A 11 -34.44 25.76 -12.04
N ALA A 12 -33.41 26.51 -12.41
CA ALA A 12 -32.44 27.07 -11.47
C ALA A 12 -32.98 28.40 -10.92
N LEU A 13 -32.32 28.90 -9.85
CA LEU A 13 -32.46 30.18 -9.12
C LEU A 13 -33.02 29.95 -7.69
N LEU A 14 -32.43 30.38 -6.58
CA LEU A 14 -31.36 31.36 -6.30
C LEU A 14 -30.81 31.16 -4.86
N ALA A 15 -29.53 31.51 -4.70
CA ALA A 15 -28.93 32.23 -3.57
C ALA A 15 -29.31 31.84 -2.11
N GLY A 16 -28.32 31.29 -1.41
CA GLY A 16 -28.27 31.22 0.06
C GLY A 16 -26.82 31.17 0.54
N CYS A 17 -26.15 32.33 0.52
CA CYS A 17 -24.94 32.56 1.30
C CYS A 17 -25.39 32.76 2.76
N GLY A 18 -24.91 31.90 3.66
CA GLY A 18 -25.25 31.95 5.09
C GLY A 18 -24.14 31.28 5.89
N SER A 19 -23.34 32.13 6.52
CA SER A 19 -22.15 31.80 7.30
C SER A 19 -22.44 31.03 8.59
N ASP A 20 -21.41 30.29 9.00
CA ASP A 20 -20.98 29.96 10.36
C ASP A 20 -21.97 29.30 11.33
N ASN A 21 -21.60 28.08 11.74
CA ASN A 21 -21.17 27.73 13.09
C ASN A 21 -21.66 26.32 13.46
N LYS A 22 -20.89 25.30 13.07
CA LYS A 22 -20.82 24.04 13.80
C LYS A 22 -19.36 23.75 14.02
N THR A 23 -18.95 23.93 15.27
CA THR A 23 -17.68 23.51 15.82
C THR A 23 -17.52 22.03 15.50
N ASP A 24 -16.59 21.71 14.61
CA ASP A 24 -16.15 20.34 14.38
C ASP A 24 -15.62 19.80 15.70
N GLU A 25 -16.30 18.79 16.26
CA GLU A 25 -15.69 17.95 17.29
C GLU A 25 -14.45 17.29 16.68
N PRO A 26 -13.29 17.32 17.36
CA PRO A 26 -12.10 16.68 16.84
C PRO A 26 -12.35 15.18 16.77
N THR A 27 -12.38 14.63 15.55
CA THR A 27 -12.27 13.20 15.30
C THR A 27 -11.04 12.68 16.03
N PRO A 28 -11.14 11.60 16.84
CA PRO A 28 -9.97 11.04 17.49
C PRO A 28 -9.01 10.51 16.41
N SER A 29 -7.98 11.28 16.12
CA SER A 29 -6.82 10.80 15.39
C SER A 29 -6.09 9.87 16.34
N ALA A 30 -5.98 8.59 15.99
CA ALA A 30 -5.07 7.68 16.67
C ALA A 30 -3.64 8.20 16.42
N THR A 31 -3.13 8.99 17.35
CA THR A 31 -1.72 9.34 17.40
C THR A 31 -0.98 8.07 17.77
N ALA A 32 -0.39 7.40 16.78
CA ALA A 32 0.69 6.47 17.05
C ALA A 32 1.75 7.28 17.81
N ALA A 33 1.96 6.93 19.08
CA ALA A 33 3.09 7.46 19.82
C ALA A 33 4.33 6.95 19.11
N ALA A 34 5.03 7.85 18.39
CA ALA A 34 6.38 7.58 17.97
C ALA A 34 7.20 7.39 19.24
N GLU A 35 7.54 6.15 19.53
CA GLU A 35 8.57 5.84 20.50
C GLU A 35 9.84 6.52 19.99
N GLN A 36 10.35 7.48 20.76
CA GLN A 36 11.61 8.13 20.45
C GLN A 36 12.65 7.05 20.24
N ALA A 37 13.13 6.91 19.00
CA ALA A 37 14.34 6.15 18.73
C ALA A 37 15.45 6.82 19.53
N ALA A 38 15.85 6.18 20.62
CA ALA A 38 16.95 6.63 21.44
C ALA A 38 18.21 6.68 20.55
N GLY A 39 18.75 7.88 20.38
CA GLY A 39 20.04 8.24 19.80
C GLY A 39 20.82 7.12 19.11
N GLY A 40 20.77 7.10 17.79
CA GLY A 40 21.64 6.30 16.94
C GLY A 40 21.60 6.81 15.51
N HIS A 41 22.67 7.47 15.07
CA HIS A 41 22.83 8.01 13.72
C HIS A 41 22.97 6.94 12.62
N ASP A 42 22.70 5.66 12.92
CA ASP A 42 23.03 4.57 12.02
C ASP A 42 21.79 3.87 11.48
N LEU A 43 21.80 3.60 10.18
CA LEU A 43 20.81 2.80 9.46
C LEU A 43 20.91 1.30 9.82
N ASP A 44 21.40 0.95 11.02
CA ASP A 44 21.76 -0.39 11.45
C ASP A 44 20.57 -1.38 11.50
N GLY A 45 19.33 -0.87 11.43
CA GLY A 45 18.11 -1.66 11.31
C GLY A 45 17.57 -1.86 9.89
N TYR A 46 18.12 -1.18 8.88
CA TYR A 46 17.61 -1.22 7.51
C TYR A 46 18.35 -2.23 6.63
N SER A 47 17.63 -2.90 5.73
CA SER A 47 18.27 -3.74 4.71
C SER A 47 19.07 -2.89 3.73
N GLU A 48 20.09 -3.46 3.10
CA GLU A 48 20.91 -2.77 2.08
C GLU A 48 20.06 -2.22 0.92
N GLY A 49 18.96 -2.89 0.58
CA GLY A 49 18.00 -2.42 -0.42
C GLY A 49 17.31 -1.10 0.00
N VAL A 50 16.89 -1.01 1.26
CA VAL A 50 16.27 0.20 1.82
C VAL A 50 17.27 1.36 1.88
N LYS A 51 18.50 1.10 2.36
CA LYS A 51 19.56 2.12 2.42
C LYS A 51 19.88 2.69 1.04
N LYS A 52 19.98 1.82 0.03
CA LYS A 52 20.26 2.24 -1.36
C LYS A 52 19.11 3.07 -1.95
N PHE A 53 17.87 2.76 -1.61
CA PHE A 53 16.69 3.44 -2.17
C PHE A 53 16.47 4.83 -1.54
N TYR A 54 16.56 4.95 -0.21
CA TYR A 54 16.36 6.21 0.49
C TYR A 54 17.62 7.09 0.58
N GLY A 55 18.79 6.53 0.29
CA GLY A 55 20.08 7.22 0.36
C GLY A 55 20.73 7.12 1.75
N GLU A 56 22.05 7.31 1.81
CA GLU A 56 22.76 7.45 3.08
C GLU A 56 22.45 8.83 3.67
N PRO A 57 22.14 8.94 4.98
CA PRO A 57 21.93 10.23 5.63
C PRO A 57 23.16 11.11 5.43
N HIS A 58 22.96 12.29 4.84
CA HIS A 58 24.04 13.26 4.67
C HIS A 58 24.41 13.83 6.04
N ALA A 59 25.60 13.51 6.53
CA ALA A 59 26.19 14.20 7.67
C ALA A 59 26.52 15.64 7.25
N HIS A 60 25.68 16.60 7.65
CA HIS A 60 26.00 18.01 7.50
C HIS A 60 26.96 18.44 8.61
N GLU A 61 28.22 18.72 8.29
CA GLU A 61 29.15 19.37 9.22
C GLU A 61 28.76 20.84 9.43
N GLY A 62 27.92 21.09 10.43
CA GLY A 62 27.51 22.43 10.89
C GLY A 62 26.64 22.33 12.15
N GLU A 63 26.48 23.42 12.91
CA GLU A 63 25.73 23.49 14.19
C GLU A 63 24.24 23.08 14.12
N GLY A 64 23.74 22.64 12.96
CA GLY A 64 22.40 22.06 12.77
C GLY A 64 22.37 20.65 12.18
N GLY A 65 23.52 19.98 12.02
CA GLY A 65 23.62 18.64 11.42
C GLY A 65 22.96 17.52 12.21
N ASP A 66 22.77 17.73 13.52
CA ASP A 66 22.15 16.76 14.43
C ASP A 66 20.64 16.61 14.17
N VAL A 67 19.98 17.71 13.81
CA VAL A 67 18.52 17.76 13.61
C VAL A 67 18.13 17.15 12.26
N GLU A 68 18.86 17.46 11.19
CA GLU A 68 18.57 16.88 9.86
C GLU A 68 18.80 15.35 9.87
N ALA A 69 19.83 14.84 10.54
CA ALA A 69 20.08 13.40 10.62
C ALA A 69 19.00 12.62 11.40
N GLU A 70 18.36 13.24 12.38
CA GLU A 70 17.27 12.64 13.18
C GLU A 70 15.94 12.58 12.41
N TYR A 71 15.70 13.52 11.47
CA TYR A 71 14.43 13.60 10.72
C TYR A 71 14.44 12.94 9.32
N HIS A 72 15.60 12.46 8.84
CA HIS A 72 15.73 11.86 7.50
C HIS A 72 15.87 10.33 7.48
N GLN A 73 15.70 9.64 8.61
CA GLN A 73 15.66 8.18 8.56
C GLN A 73 14.34 7.72 7.91
N PRO A 74 14.38 6.82 6.91
CA PRO A 74 13.16 6.22 6.39
C PRO A 74 12.41 5.54 7.53
N PRO A 75 11.08 5.56 7.61
CA PRO A 75 10.37 4.85 8.65
C PRO A 75 10.58 3.34 8.53
N LEU A 76 10.49 2.64 9.65
CA LEU A 76 10.40 1.17 9.63
C LEU A 76 9.17 0.72 8.84
N PRO A 77 9.23 -0.42 8.16
CA PRO A 77 8.10 -0.90 7.37
C PRO A 77 6.92 -1.24 8.28
N PRO A 78 5.68 -0.86 7.92
CA PRO A 78 4.50 -1.14 8.74
C PRO A 78 4.19 -2.64 8.76
N GLU A 79 3.75 -3.14 9.93
CA GLU A 79 3.45 -4.57 10.15
C GLU A 79 2.07 -4.77 10.78
N THR A 80 1.35 -5.79 10.34
CA THR A 80 0.05 -6.19 10.89
C THR A 80 -0.24 -7.68 10.64
N ALA A 81 -1.38 -8.19 11.09
CA ALA A 81 -1.81 -9.57 10.83
C ALA A 81 -2.66 -9.67 9.55
N LEU A 82 -2.88 -10.89 9.03
CA LEU A 82 -3.83 -11.16 7.96
C LEU A 82 -5.19 -10.48 8.22
N GLY A 83 -5.75 -9.83 7.20
CA GLY A 83 -6.98 -9.03 7.33
C GLY A 83 -6.76 -7.60 7.85
N GLY A 84 -5.57 -7.25 8.33
CA GLY A 84 -5.18 -5.90 8.71
C GLY A 84 -4.84 -5.02 7.50
N PRO A 85 -5.37 -3.79 7.39
CA PRO A 85 -5.02 -2.89 6.31
C PRO A 85 -3.67 -2.19 6.58
N ILE A 86 -2.85 -2.05 5.54
CA ILE A 86 -1.64 -1.21 5.54
C ILE A 86 -1.76 -0.17 4.43
N THR A 87 -1.41 1.08 4.75
CA THR A 87 -1.19 2.10 3.71
C THR A 87 0.21 1.92 3.11
N LEU A 88 0.26 1.67 1.80
CA LEU A 88 1.48 1.70 1.01
C LEU A 88 1.55 2.98 0.18
N THR A 89 2.74 3.55 0.10
CA THR A 89 3.04 4.73 -0.70
C THR A 89 3.94 4.32 -1.86
N GLY A 90 3.59 4.74 -3.08
CA GLY A 90 4.39 4.48 -4.27
C GLY A 90 5.65 5.33 -4.34
N SER A 91 6.53 5.00 -5.29
CA SER A 91 7.64 5.87 -5.69
C SER A 91 7.15 7.09 -6.49
N ASN A 92 6.02 6.95 -7.19
CA ASN A 92 5.36 8.06 -7.86
C ASN A 92 4.59 8.95 -6.87
N ILE A 93 4.81 10.26 -6.99
CA ILE A 93 4.17 11.26 -6.12
C ILE A 93 2.65 11.16 -6.21
N GLY A 94 2.01 11.00 -5.06
CA GLY A 94 0.55 10.99 -4.95
C GLY A 94 -0.10 9.62 -5.08
N VAL A 95 0.67 8.55 -5.34
CA VAL A 95 0.18 7.16 -5.30
C VAL A 95 0.14 6.68 -3.85
N ARG A 96 -1.05 6.28 -3.39
CA ARG A 96 -1.26 5.75 -2.05
C ARG A 96 -2.35 4.69 -2.08
N LEU A 97 -2.00 3.44 -1.78
CA LEU A 97 -2.95 2.32 -1.72
C LEU A 97 -3.10 1.84 -0.29
N VAL A 98 -4.34 1.71 0.19
CA VAL A 98 -4.65 0.91 1.37
C VAL A 98 -4.82 -0.52 0.90
N MET A 99 -3.89 -1.39 1.30
CA MET A 99 -3.84 -2.80 0.92
C MET A 99 -4.26 -3.66 2.10
N LYS A 100 -5.07 -4.69 1.84
CA LYS A 100 -5.50 -5.65 2.85
C LYS A 100 -5.54 -7.05 2.24
N PRO A 101 -4.68 -7.99 2.66
CA PRO A 101 -4.86 -9.39 2.34
C PRO A 101 -6.08 -9.91 3.09
N THR A 102 -7.02 -10.50 2.38
CA THR A 102 -8.33 -10.91 2.91
C THR A 102 -8.42 -12.40 3.18
N GLU A 103 -7.79 -13.21 2.33
CA GLU A 103 -7.86 -14.66 2.39
C GLU A 103 -6.56 -15.31 1.89
N LEU A 104 -6.24 -16.47 2.47
CA LEU A 104 -5.18 -17.35 2.02
C LEU A 104 -5.81 -18.66 1.55
N SER A 105 -5.50 -19.05 0.33
CA SER A 105 -5.93 -20.33 -0.21
C SER A 105 -4.80 -21.00 -1.00
N ARG A 106 -5.07 -22.19 -1.54
CA ARG A 106 -4.10 -22.98 -2.30
C ARG A 106 -4.72 -23.37 -3.63
N GLU A 107 -3.99 -23.18 -4.70
CA GLU A 107 -4.39 -23.59 -6.05
C GLU A 107 -3.21 -24.27 -6.74
N GLY A 108 -3.28 -25.60 -6.87
CA GLY A 108 -2.19 -26.41 -7.40
C GLY A 108 -0.87 -26.19 -6.64
N ASP A 109 0.12 -25.73 -7.39
CA ASP A 109 1.48 -25.46 -6.91
C ASP A 109 1.65 -24.02 -6.36
N PHE A 110 0.55 -23.28 -6.18
CA PHE A 110 0.56 -21.90 -5.70
C PHE A 110 -0.17 -21.72 -4.37
N THR A 111 0.39 -20.85 -3.53
CA THR A 111 -0.32 -20.14 -2.47
C THR A 111 -0.98 -18.93 -3.11
N VAL A 112 -2.28 -18.78 -2.88
CA VAL A 112 -3.09 -17.67 -3.37
C VAL A 112 -3.32 -16.73 -2.22
N VAL A 113 -3.02 -15.45 -2.41
CA VAL A 113 -3.35 -14.41 -1.45
C VAL A 113 -4.35 -13.46 -2.10
N GLU A 114 -5.56 -13.42 -1.57
CA GLU A 114 -6.59 -12.48 -2.01
C GLU A 114 -6.39 -11.13 -1.34
N PHE A 115 -6.63 -10.06 -2.08
CA PHE A 115 -6.44 -8.68 -1.65
C PHE A 115 -7.65 -7.82 -1.95
N GLU A 116 -7.87 -6.90 -1.04
CA GLU A 116 -8.60 -5.66 -1.26
C GLU A 116 -7.59 -4.50 -1.35
N ALA A 117 -7.73 -3.66 -2.38
CA ALA A 117 -6.97 -2.42 -2.50
C ALA A 117 -7.90 -1.23 -2.70
N GLU A 118 -7.64 -0.14 -1.97
CA GLU A 118 -8.28 1.16 -2.17
C GLU A 118 -7.23 2.23 -2.48
N ASN A 119 -7.39 2.93 -3.59
CA ASN A 119 -6.54 4.08 -3.91
C ASN A 119 -7.03 5.33 -3.17
N THR A 120 -6.32 5.67 -2.10
CA THR A 120 -6.58 6.88 -1.27
C THR A 120 -5.67 8.05 -1.67
N GLY A 121 -4.87 7.87 -2.72
CA GLY A 121 -3.98 8.87 -3.28
C GLY A 121 -4.70 9.90 -4.14
N ILE A 122 -3.90 10.85 -4.62
CA ILE A 122 -4.32 11.88 -5.58
C ILE A 122 -3.91 11.53 -7.02
N ALA A 123 -3.16 10.45 -7.20
CA ALA A 123 -2.75 9.91 -8.49
C ALA A 123 -3.26 8.46 -8.65
N ASN A 124 -3.50 8.05 -9.90
CA ASN A 124 -3.82 6.65 -10.19
C ASN A 124 -2.57 5.80 -9.94
N PHE A 125 -2.77 4.60 -9.42
CA PHE A 125 -1.72 3.58 -9.48
C PHE A 125 -1.71 3.00 -10.89
N GLU A 126 -0.53 2.92 -11.51
CA GLU A 126 -0.31 2.34 -12.82
C GLU A 126 0.96 1.49 -12.79
N GLY A 127 0.81 0.18 -12.64
CA GLY A 127 1.96 -0.70 -12.48
C GLY A 127 1.58 -2.14 -12.22
N ALA A 128 2.57 -2.96 -11.88
CA ALA A 128 2.37 -4.36 -11.50
C ALA A 128 2.89 -4.58 -10.08
N PHE A 129 2.26 -5.51 -9.35
CA PHE A 129 2.66 -5.89 -8.00
C PHE A 129 3.86 -6.85 -8.01
N ARG A 130 4.98 -6.44 -8.62
CA ARG A 130 6.18 -7.28 -8.79
C ARG A 130 7.03 -7.39 -7.52
N ASN A 131 6.94 -6.40 -6.65
CA ASN A 131 7.69 -6.33 -5.39
C ASN A 131 6.85 -6.93 -4.27
N ALA A 132 6.48 -8.20 -4.44
CA ALA A 132 5.74 -8.96 -3.46
C ALA A 132 6.41 -10.33 -3.28
N GLU A 133 6.52 -10.77 -2.04
CA GLU A 133 7.07 -12.07 -1.69
C GLU A 133 6.39 -12.67 -0.46
N ILE A 134 6.45 -13.99 -0.36
CA ILE A 134 5.92 -14.74 0.78
C ILE A 134 7.03 -15.60 1.38
N THR A 135 7.16 -15.57 2.70
CA THR A 135 8.06 -16.44 3.46
C THR A 135 7.26 -17.54 4.13
N TYR A 136 7.75 -18.78 4.00
CA TYR A 136 7.14 -20.00 4.55
C TYR A 136 7.81 -20.43 5.86
N ASP A 137 7.18 -21.38 6.55
CA ASP A 137 7.59 -21.91 7.87
C ASP A 137 8.91 -22.68 7.89
N ASP A 138 9.38 -23.08 6.70
CA ASP A 138 10.70 -23.65 6.47
C ASP A 138 11.78 -22.59 6.23
N GLY A 139 11.42 -21.31 6.26
CA GLY A 139 12.28 -20.16 6.02
C GLY A 139 12.52 -19.84 4.55
N GLU A 140 11.90 -20.57 3.60
CA GLU A 140 12.03 -20.25 2.19
C GLU A 140 11.16 -19.03 1.83
N THR A 141 11.75 -18.07 1.12
CA THR A 141 11.02 -16.92 0.55
C THR A 141 10.82 -17.11 -0.95
N LYS A 142 9.58 -16.95 -1.41
CA LYS A 142 9.20 -17.05 -2.82
C LYS A 142 8.63 -15.72 -3.32
N PRO A 143 9.09 -15.21 -4.47
CA PRO A 143 8.51 -14.02 -5.07
C PRO A 143 7.14 -14.34 -5.65
N VAL A 144 6.34 -13.30 -5.88
CA VAL A 144 5.11 -13.37 -6.69
C VAL A 144 5.39 -13.94 -8.08
N ALA A 145 4.49 -14.78 -8.58
CA ALA A 145 4.56 -15.34 -9.92
C ALA A 145 4.17 -14.27 -10.96
N THR A 146 5.03 -14.05 -11.96
CA THR A 146 4.89 -12.90 -12.90
C THR A 146 4.27 -13.27 -14.26
N ARG A 147 3.84 -14.52 -14.46
CA ARG A 147 3.26 -15.01 -15.72
C ARG A 147 2.15 -16.05 -15.54
N GLU A 148 1.78 -16.29 -14.30
CA GLU A 148 0.76 -17.27 -13.94
C GLU A 148 -0.56 -16.54 -13.73
N LYS A 149 -1.65 -17.16 -14.17
CA LYS A 149 -2.99 -16.59 -14.08
C LYS A 149 -3.87 -17.46 -13.22
N ALA A 150 -4.67 -16.83 -12.39
CA ALA A 150 -5.76 -17.47 -11.67
C ALA A 150 -7.06 -16.72 -11.93
N ASP A 151 -8.20 -17.41 -11.83
CA ASP A 151 -9.50 -16.79 -12.05
C ASP A 151 -9.78 -15.65 -11.04
N CYS A 152 -9.22 -15.74 -9.83
CA CYS A 152 -9.31 -14.69 -8.81
C CYS A 152 -8.45 -13.45 -9.09
N SER A 153 -7.54 -13.49 -10.07
CA SER A 153 -6.52 -12.45 -10.20
C SER A 153 -7.10 -11.10 -10.56
N ASN A 154 -8.19 -11.05 -11.32
CA ASN A 154 -8.85 -9.82 -11.76
C ASN A 154 -7.88 -8.77 -12.36
N GLY A 155 -6.83 -9.23 -13.06
CA GLY A 155 -5.82 -8.37 -13.67
C GLY A 155 -4.65 -7.97 -12.76
N TRP A 156 -4.61 -8.45 -11.51
CA TRP A 156 -3.47 -8.25 -10.60
C TRP A 156 -2.21 -9.01 -11.03
N ASP A 157 -2.36 -10.07 -11.82
CA ASP A 157 -1.29 -10.84 -12.47
C ASP A 157 -0.72 -10.14 -13.72
N ALA A 158 -1.32 -9.03 -14.15
CA ALA A 158 -0.92 -8.34 -15.36
C ALA A 158 0.39 -7.56 -15.17
N GLU A 159 1.14 -7.40 -16.27
CA GLU A 159 2.31 -6.51 -16.29
C GLU A 159 1.95 -5.03 -16.13
N TYR A 160 0.65 -4.70 -16.25
CA TYR A 160 0.08 -3.37 -16.06
C TYR A 160 -1.34 -3.51 -15.50
N LEU A 161 -1.54 -2.98 -14.30
CA LEU A 161 -2.83 -2.74 -13.66
C LEU A 161 -2.97 -1.25 -13.41
N ARG A 162 -4.17 -0.72 -13.65
CA ARG A 162 -4.52 0.64 -13.28
C ARG A 162 -5.60 0.65 -12.20
N ILE A 163 -5.35 1.35 -11.11
CA ILE A 163 -6.32 1.60 -10.04
C ILE A 163 -6.54 3.11 -9.95
N ASP A 164 -7.71 3.56 -10.42
CA ASP A 164 -8.06 4.97 -10.41
C ASP A 164 -8.17 5.53 -8.99
N THR A 165 -7.99 6.84 -8.83
CA THR A 165 -8.17 7.52 -7.52
C THR A 165 -9.55 7.24 -6.94
N SER A 166 -9.62 6.96 -5.63
CA SER A 166 -10.85 6.58 -4.90
C SER A 166 -11.50 5.28 -5.37
N ALA A 167 -10.87 4.54 -6.29
CA ALA A 167 -11.35 3.21 -6.67
C ALA A 167 -10.95 2.20 -5.61
N LYS A 168 -11.85 1.24 -5.41
CA LYS A 168 -11.62 0.03 -4.63
C LYS A 168 -11.69 -1.16 -5.59
N VAL A 169 -10.68 -2.01 -5.53
CA VAL A 169 -10.55 -3.20 -6.39
C VAL A 169 -10.17 -4.41 -5.55
N GLU A 170 -10.54 -5.58 -6.05
CA GLU A 170 -10.25 -6.88 -5.44
C GLU A 170 -9.56 -7.77 -6.46
N GLY A 171 -8.68 -8.64 -6.00
CA GLY A 171 -8.00 -9.62 -6.83
C GLY A 171 -7.06 -10.49 -6.01
N CYS A 172 -6.26 -11.32 -6.67
CA CYS A 172 -5.33 -12.21 -5.98
C CYS A 172 -3.95 -12.19 -6.62
N LEU A 173 -2.93 -12.45 -5.80
CA LEU A 173 -1.56 -12.72 -6.22
C LEU A 173 -1.21 -14.18 -5.96
N LEU A 174 -0.39 -14.73 -6.85
CA LEU A 174 0.05 -16.11 -6.80
C LEU A 174 1.51 -16.17 -6.35
N PHE A 175 1.81 -17.06 -5.42
CA PHE A 175 3.16 -17.32 -4.94
C PHE A 175 3.46 -18.81 -5.06
N PRO A 176 4.60 -19.22 -5.66
CA PRO A 176 4.99 -20.62 -5.69
C PRO A 176 5.01 -21.21 -4.28
N ARG A 177 4.52 -22.43 -4.11
CA ARG A 177 4.54 -23.14 -2.81
C ARG A 177 5.94 -23.63 -2.45
N SER A 178 6.24 -23.67 -1.15
CA SER A 178 7.34 -24.46 -0.62
C SER A 178 6.82 -25.80 -0.09
N GLY A 179 6.61 -26.77 -0.98
CA GLY A 179 6.09 -28.09 -0.61
C GLY A 179 4.79 -28.02 0.23
N ASP A 180 4.85 -28.58 1.44
CA ASP A 180 3.75 -28.57 2.42
C ASP A 180 3.84 -27.45 3.46
N ALA A 181 4.91 -26.65 3.43
CA ALA A 181 5.15 -25.54 4.34
C ALA A 181 3.97 -24.55 4.34
N SER A 182 3.68 -24.00 5.52
CA SER A 182 2.63 -23.00 5.68
C SER A 182 3.20 -21.61 5.41
N PRO A 183 2.46 -20.71 4.73
CA PRO A 183 2.89 -19.33 4.58
C PRO A 183 2.83 -18.62 5.94
N GLU A 184 3.84 -17.80 6.25
CA GLU A 184 3.96 -17.13 7.55
C GLU A 184 4.02 -15.62 7.45
N ARG A 185 4.61 -15.11 6.37
CA ARG A 185 4.83 -13.68 6.21
C ARG A 185 4.66 -13.30 4.76
N LEU A 186 3.86 -12.26 4.52
CA LEU A 186 3.75 -11.60 3.23
C LEU A 186 4.44 -10.24 3.32
N GLN A 187 5.23 -9.90 2.32
CA GLN A 187 5.77 -8.56 2.14
C GLN A 187 5.37 -8.02 0.76
N LEU A 188 4.93 -6.76 0.71
CA LEU A 188 4.53 -6.11 -0.54
C LEU A 188 4.88 -4.63 -0.55
N ALA A 189 5.52 -4.19 -1.62
CA ALA A 189 5.80 -2.80 -1.93
C ALA A 189 5.23 -2.41 -3.30
N LEU A 190 5.00 -1.12 -3.53
CA LEU A 190 4.48 -0.58 -4.78
C LEU A 190 5.61 -0.16 -5.72
N GLU A 191 5.39 -0.33 -7.02
CA GLU A 191 6.24 0.27 -8.07
C GLU A 191 7.71 -0.13 -7.95
N ASP A 192 8.62 0.83 -7.74
CA ASP A 192 10.06 0.60 -7.61
C ASP A 192 10.52 0.62 -6.13
N VAL A 193 9.59 0.72 -5.18
CA VAL A 193 9.92 0.68 -3.74
C VAL A 193 10.41 -0.74 -3.40
N PRO A 194 11.57 -0.89 -2.75
CA PRO A 194 12.09 -2.21 -2.38
C PRO A 194 11.12 -2.93 -1.45
N THR A 195 10.96 -4.25 -1.64
CA THR A 195 10.01 -5.07 -0.88
C THR A 195 10.27 -4.99 0.64
N GLU A 196 11.52 -4.79 1.04
CA GLU A 196 11.95 -4.63 2.43
C GLU A 196 11.49 -3.32 3.07
N ALA A 197 11.09 -2.32 2.28
CA ALA A 197 10.42 -1.10 2.74
C ALA A 197 8.88 -1.20 2.65
N GLY A 198 8.36 -2.30 2.13
CA GLY A 198 6.94 -2.54 1.92
C GLY A 198 6.16 -2.87 3.19
N GLY A 199 4.85 -3.06 3.06
CA GLY A 199 4.03 -3.57 4.15
C GLY A 199 4.34 -5.02 4.46
N ILE A 200 4.27 -5.37 5.73
CA ILE A 200 4.48 -6.72 6.25
C ILE A 200 3.16 -7.23 6.84
N TRP A 201 2.76 -8.44 6.46
CA TRP A 201 1.64 -9.14 7.09
C TRP A 201 2.09 -10.47 7.68
N ASP A 202 1.85 -10.67 8.97
CA ASP A 202 1.89 -11.99 9.61
C ASP A 202 0.67 -12.79 9.19
N LEU A 203 0.91 -13.96 8.61
CA LEU A 203 -0.08 -14.84 8.01
C LEU A 203 -0.51 -16.00 8.93
N ARG A 204 0.07 -16.10 10.13
CA ARG A 204 -0.22 -17.17 11.11
C ARG A 204 -1.47 -16.89 11.95
#